data_AF-A0A7R9TIF8-F1
#
_entry.id   AF-A0A7R9TIF8-F1
#
_cell.length_a   1.000
_cell.length_b   1.000
_cell.length_c   1.000
_cell.angle_alpha   90.00
_cell.angle_beta   90.00
_cell.angle_gamma   90.00
#
_symmetry.space_group_name_H-M   'P 1'
#
loop_
_entity.id
_entity.type
_entity.pdbx_description
1 polymer ?
#
loop_
_entity_poly.entity_id
_entity_poly.type
_entity_poly.pdbx_seq_one_letter_code
_entity_poly.pdbx_strand_id
1 'polypeptide(L)'
;VDDMRCDLEREGLEGDKLLADAVRAAQDLRSIDADKNFAVAELKRETKDKETKLRQLRSAELLDEQMKAAIPALVAERDKLAMEVAAMERERRAREEEASATKKEVDARMNEYLKEEKMGKAAAIVFQASYEDVKDLEEEVGHLKREEHERRMFLKELDAQRERLARTARQKKEKANEAFRLLKSKDDEARGLNDKRKDTNRRIGEFISLFDVVRDQKNKFVQLITEASQRGAEMRAKLKILANEIAILREETATKDAQTNTSRVALHNAQTERNALRAEINKAAVIFRAKQTEVDEQLSEMDVLNDAINKAEREMLRTQARYEKSVDARNANGATLIARDDELCALYEKRTVQEEVLKAGETELRKRDDEIKILRAQFAELERARELARRDVADVPKTQEEVASLRAQLAAARATTEKLSAQVEDPKNLARWRPLAGKTPDPKELAAKLEQLDARVEEKTERARELDLMLQEIDALAEQLKDVAVDGREGTLELARRVVAYRARAREVDKKLMATTSELSMYQAAEMKLAAEREDLTEEILEARERLNLGLPPTEDAEREWSRMERSREMLTEQKTRERDEEEEFRRFPNGTWAQSTCEPRPNA
;
A
#
# COMPACT_ATOMS: atom_id res chain seq x y z
N VAL A 1 1.76 31.60 14.29
CA VAL A 1 3.13 32.17 14.46
C VAL A 1 4.08 31.42 13.55
N ASP A 2 3.98 30.09 13.55
CA ASP A 2 4.88 29.18 12.86
C ASP A 2 4.74 29.20 11.33
N ASP A 3 3.57 29.53 10.78
CA ASP A 3 3.40 29.69 9.31
C ASP A 3 4.32 30.80 8.75
N MET A 4 4.31 31.98 9.38
CA MET A 4 5.24 33.08 9.05
C MET A 4 6.72 32.70 9.24
N ARG A 5 7.01 31.65 10.01
CA ARG A 5 8.38 31.14 10.23
C ARG A 5 8.81 30.21 9.08
N CYS A 6 7.91 29.36 8.59
CA CYS A 6 8.14 28.58 7.39
C CYS A 6 8.28 29.46 6.13
N ASP A 7 7.48 30.52 6.02
CA ASP A 7 7.61 31.47 4.90
C ASP A 7 8.93 32.26 4.98
N LEU A 8 9.37 32.70 6.17
CA LEU A 8 10.68 33.34 6.35
C LEU A 8 11.87 32.40 6.06
N GLU A 9 11.81 31.12 6.46
CA GLU A 9 12.84 30.14 6.14
C GLU A 9 12.87 29.83 4.64
N ARG A 10 11.71 29.88 3.96
CA ARG A 10 11.62 29.71 2.50
C ARG A 10 12.13 30.93 1.73
N GLU A 11 11.76 32.15 2.11
CA GLU A 11 12.33 33.37 1.52
C GLU A 11 13.84 33.46 1.79
N GLY A 12 14.32 32.97 2.95
CA GLY A 12 15.75 32.81 3.23
C GLY A 12 16.44 31.87 2.24
N LEU A 13 15.89 30.69 2.00
CA LEU A 13 16.42 29.70 1.05
C LEU A 13 16.29 30.12 -0.43
N GLU A 14 15.36 31.01 -0.78
CA GLU A 14 15.27 31.63 -2.10
C GLU A 14 16.25 32.82 -2.22
N GLY A 15 16.46 33.58 -1.13
CA GLY A 15 17.49 34.61 -1.01
C GLY A 15 18.93 34.07 -1.14
N ASP A 16 19.26 32.98 -0.45
CA ASP A 16 20.58 32.32 -0.54
C ASP A 16 20.87 31.79 -1.95
N LYS A 17 19.86 31.32 -2.69
CA LYS A 17 19.99 30.93 -4.11
C LYS A 17 20.27 32.14 -4.98
N LEU A 18 19.51 33.23 -4.81
CA LEU A 18 19.74 34.49 -5.53
C LEU A 18 21.13 35.06 -5.23
N LEU A 19 21.64 34.90 -4.00
CA LEU A 19 23.01 35.26 -3.62
C LEU A 19 24.05 34.37 -4.32
N ALA A 20 23.84 33.04 -4.36
CA ALA A 20 24.73 32.11 -5.05
C ALA A 20 24.79 32.37 -6.56
N ASP A 21 23.64 32.63 -7.20
CA ASP A 21 23.58 32.92 -8.63
C ASP A 21 24.08 34.33 -8.97
N ALA A 22 23.90 35.32 -8.08
CA ALA A 22 24.57 36.62 -8.19
C ALA A 22 26.10 36.51 -8.08
N VAL A 23 26.62 35.64 -7.21
CA VAL A 23 28.07 35.37 -7.10
C VAL A 23 28.59 34.69 -8.35
N ARG A 24 27.87 33.72 -8.93
CA ARG A 24 28.21 33.11 -10.23
C ARG A 24 28.24 34.14 -11.35
N ALA A 25 27.17 34.91 -11.51
CA ALA A 25 27.09 35.98 -12.50
C ALA A 25 28.23 37.02 -12.32
N ALA A 26 28.64 37.30 -11.09
CA ALA A 26 29.79 38.17 -10.81
C ALA A 26 31.16 37.53 -11.09
N GLN A 27 31.28 36.20 -11.09
CA GLN A 27 32.47 35.48 -11.58
C GLN A 27 32.50 35.44 -13.12
N ASP A 28 31.37 35.17 -13.76
CA ASP A 28 31.24 35.13 -15.23
C ASP A 28 31.44 36.52 -15.85
N LEU A 29 30.91 37.58 -15.24
CA LEU A 29 31.21 38.96 -15.66
C LEU A 29 32.71 39.28 -15.52
N ARG A 30 33.42 38.72 -14.53
CA ARG A 30 34.86 38.90 -14.35
C ARG A 30 35.70 38.12 -15.36
N SER A 31 35.28 36.94 -15.81
CA SER A 31 35.96 36.25 -16.91
C SER A 31 35.72 36.97 -18.24
N ILE A 32 34.48 37.38 -18.52
CA ILE A 32 34.12 38.14 -19.73
C ILE A 32 34.88 39.49 -19.79
N ASP A 33 34.99 40.23 -18.68
CA ASP A 33 35.81 41.45 -18.66
C ASP A 33 37.32 41.15 -18.75
N ALA A 34 37.82 40.01 -18.25
CA ALA A 34 39.21 39.61 -18.44
C ALA A 34 39.52 39.30 -19.92
N ASP A 35 38.69 38.50 -20.58
CA ASP A 35 38.82 38.11 -21.99
C ASP A 35 38.68 39.32 -22.92
N LYS A 36 37.72 40.21 -22.63
CA LYS A 36 37.54 41.52 -23.29
C LYS A 36 38.77 42.41 -23.13
N ASN A 37 39.37 42.47 -21.93
CA ASN A 37 40.61 43.23 -21.72
C ASN A 37 41.81 42.60 -22.44
N PHE A 38 41.88 41.27 -22.55
CA PHE A 38 42.88 40.57 -23.35
C PHE A 38 42.75 40.90 -24.84
N ALA A 39 41.55 40.76 -25.41
CA ALA A 39 41.27 41.09 -26.81
C ALA A 39 41.54 42.58 -27.13
N VAL A 40 41.21 43.50 -26.20
CA VAL A 40 41.53 44.93 -26.33
C VAL A 40 43.03 45.20 -26.25
N ALA A 41 43.80 44.42 -25.48
CA ALA A 41 45.26 44.52 -25.45
C ALA A 41 45.91 43.98 -26.74
N GLU A 42 45.38 42.90 -27.29
CA GLU A 42 45.83 42.30 -28.55
C GLU A 42 45.56 43.22 -29.75
N LEU A 43 44.35 43.77 -29.86
CA LEU A 43 43.99 44.77 -30.89
C LEU A 43 44.86 46.04 -30.81
N LYS A 44 45.24 46.48 -29.59
CA LYS A 44 46.18 47.59 -29.36
C LYS A 44 47.64 47.27 -29.71
N ARG A 45 47.96 45.99 -29.91
CA ARG A 45 49.27 45.50 -30.38
C ARG A 45 49.30 45.48 -31.91
N GLU A 46 48.31 44.85 -32.54
CA GLU A 46 48.18 44.78 -34.00
C GLU A 46 48.09 46.16 -34.66
N THR A 47 47.37 47.10 -34.04
CA THR A 47 47.27 48.49 -34.54
C THR A 47 48.63 49.22 -34.53
N LYS A 48 49.48 49.00 -33.52
CA LYS A 48 50.86 49.53 -33.49
C LYS A 48 51.76 48.85 -34.52
N ASP A 49 51.61 47.54 -34.72
CA ASP A 49 52.37 46.80 -35.74
C ASP A 49 51.93 47.19 -37.17
N LYS A 50 50.69 47.65 -37.34
CA LYS A 50 50.19 48.25 -38.59
C LYS A 50 50.74 49.67 -38.81
N GLU A 51 50.77 50.52 -37.79
CA GLU A 51 51.34 51.87 -37.89
C GLU A 51 52.85 51.88 -38.18
N THR A 52 53.61 50.99 -37.53
CA THR A 52 55.07 50.89 -37.75
C THR A 52 55.40 50.44 -39.17
N LYS A 53 54.69 49.44 -39.71
CA LYS A 53 54.82 49.01 -41.12
C LYS A 53 54.44 50.12 -42.11
N LEU A 54 53.38 50.90 -41.83
CA LEU A 54 52.99 52.05 -42.65
C LEU A 54 54.05 53.18 -42.67
N ARG A 55 54.79 53.38 -41.57
CA ARG A 55 55.93 54.32 -41.55
C ARG A 55 57.13 53.79 -42.33
N GLN A 56 57.42 52.49 -42.25
CA GLN A 56 58.50 51.86 -43.02
C GLN A 56 58.25 51.93 -44.52
N LEU A 57 57.01 51.72 -44.98
CA LEU A 57 56.64 51.82 -46.40
C LEU A 57 56.93 53.22 -46.96
N ARG A 58 56.40 54.28 -46.32
CA ARG A 58 56.63 55.68 -46.73
C ARG A 58 58.10 56.10 -46.70
N SER A 59 58.89 55.50 -45.80
CA SER A 59 60.33 55.71 -45.73
C SER A 59 61.08 55.11 -46.92
N ALA A 60 60.57 54.03 -47.52
CA ALA A 60 61.15 53.41 -48.72
C ALA A 60 60.70 54.12 -50.01
N GLU A 61 59.42 54.54 -50.08
CA GLU A 61 58.86 55.28 -51.23
C GLU A 61 59.63 56.58 -51.51
N LEU A 62 59.97 57.35 -50.46
CA LEU A 62 60.76 58.58 -50.58
C LEU A 62 62.21 58.36 -51.07
N LEU A 63 62.80 57.20 -50.75
CA LEU A 63 64.16 56.84 -51.19
C LEU A 63 64.20 56.45 -52.68
N ASP A 64 63.14 55.82 -53.19
CA ASP A 64 63.01 55.42 -54.59
C ASP A 64 62.84 56.64 -55.52
N GLU A 65 62.06 57.65 -55.14
CA GLU A 65 61.99 58.93 -55.88
C GLU A 65 63.34 59.65 -55.94
N GLN A 66 64.09 59.69 -54.83
CA GLN A 66 65.42 60.31 -54.78
C GLN A 66 66.43 59.61 -55.69
N MET A 67 66.39 58.27 -55.78
CA MET A 67 67.26 57.52 -56.70
C MET A 67 66.89 57.73 -58.16
N LYS A 68 65.60 57.82 -58.48
CA LYS A 68 65.11 58.09 -59.86
C LYS A 68 65.54 59.47 -60.38
N ALA A 69 65.64 60.47 -59.50
CA ALA A 69 66.09 61.82 -59.86
C ALA A 69 67.59 61.89 -60.24
N ALA A 70 68.44 60.98 -59.75
CA ALA A 70 69.89 61.03 -59.95
C ALA A 70 70.37 60.46 -61.29
N ILE A 71 69.59 59.56 -61.91
CA ILE A 71 70.00 58.79 -63.11
C ILE A 71 70.36 59.66 -64.32
N PRO A 72 69.62 60.72 -64.68
CA PRO A 72 69.91 61.51 -65.89
C PRO A 72 71.28 62.21 -65.88
N ALA A 73 71.78 62.61 -64.71
CA ALA A 73 73.04 63.35 -64.59
C ALA A 73 74.26 62.48 -64.95
N LEU A 74 74.27 61.22 -64.50
CA LEU A 74 75.38 60.28 -64.71
C LEU A 74 75.49 59.82 -66.19
N VAL A 75 74.38 59.81 -66.93
CA VAL A 75 74.39 59.49 -68.36
C VAL A 75 75.07 60.59 -69.18
N ALA A 76 74.86 61.87 -68.83
CA ALA A 76 75.44 63.00 -69.53
C ALA A 76 76.98 63.11 -69.37
N GLU A 77 77.52 62.61 -68.25
CA GLU A 77 78.97 62.63 -67.97
C GLU A 77 79.74 61.60 -68.82
N ARG A 78 79.15 60.40 -69.01
CA ARG A 78 79.68 59.36 -69.91
C ARG A 78 79.94 59.87 -71.32
N ASP A 79 78.99 60.61 -71.89
CA ASP A 79 78.99 60.95 -73.32
C ASP A 79 79.99 62.08 -73.67
N LYS A 80 80.40 62.89 -72.68
CA LYS A 80 81.55 63.81 -72.84
C LYS A 80 82.86 63.05 -73.04
N LEU A 81 83.17 62.12 -72.13
CA LEU A 81 84.43 61.37 -72.14
C LEU A 81 84.61 60.53 -73.42
N ALA A 82 83.49 60.06 -74.00
CA ALA A 82 83.51 59.34 -75.29
C ALA A 82 83.94 60.23 -76.48
N MET A 83 83.63 61.53 -76.47
CA MET A 83 84.01 62.45 -77.55
C MET A 83 85.49 62.85 -77.51
N GLU A 84 86.07 63.01 -76.32
CA GLU A 84 87.47 63.45 -76.15
C GLU A 84 88.47 62.41 -76.70
N VAL A 85 88.22 61.12 -76.45
CA VAL A 85 89.05 60.02 -76.99
C VAL A 85 89.03 60.01 -78.52
N ALA A 86 87.86 60.26 -79.14
CA ALA A 86 87.70 60.27 -80.59
C ALA A 86 88.36 61.48 -81.29
N ALA A 87 88.74 62.53 -80.57
CA ALA A 87 89.54 63.63 -81.11
C ALA A 87 91.02 63.25 -81.22
N MET A 88 91.59 62.69 -80.14
CA MET A 88 93.02 62.38 -80.02
C MET A 88 93.51 61.37 -81.06
N GLU A 89 92.69 60.39 -81.46
CA GLU A 89 93.07 59.41 -82.48
C GLU A 89 93.17 59.99 -83.90
N ARG A 90 92.48 61.10 -84.20
CA ARG A 90 92.51 61.74 -85.52
C ARG A 90 93.81 62.53 -85.74
N GLU A 91 94.26 63.26 -84.72
CA GLU A 91 95.51 64.04 -84.76
C GLU A 91 96.77 63.19 -84.97
N ARG A 92 96.74 61.92 -84.54
CA ARG A 92 97.86 61.00 -84.70
C ARG A 92 98.05 60.59 -86.16
N ARG A 93 96.97 60.26 -86.88
CA ARG A 93 97.05 59.69 -88.24
C ARG A 93 97.55 60.71 -89.27
N ALA A 94 97.11 61.97 -89.17
CA ALA A 94 97.53 63.04 -90.08
C ALA A 94 99.07 63.22 -90.13
N ARG A 95 99.75 63.09 -88.98
CA ARG A 95 101.21 63.25 -88.87
C ARG A 95 102.01 62.05 -89.39
N GLU A 96 101.39 60.88 -89.59
CA GLU A 96 102.05 59.71 -90.22
C GLU A 96 102.00 59.80 -91.76
N GLU A 97 101.01 60.50 -92.33
CA GLU A 97 100.83 60.59 -93.80
C GLU A 97 101.78 61.62 -94.45
N GLU A 98 101.96 62.81 -93.85
CA GLU A 98 102.87 63.86 -94.36
C GLU A 98 104.33 63.38 -94.49
N ALA A 99 104.79 62.57 -93.53
CA ALA A 99 106.14 61.99 -93.52
C ALA A 99 106.37 60.94 -94.63
N SER A 100 105.32 60.48 -95.31
CA SER A 100 105.40 59.49 -96.39
C SER A 100 105.47 60.10 -97.80
N ALA A 101 105.04 61.36 -97.96
CA ALA A 101 104.99 62.04 -99.25
C ALA A 101 106.38 62.53 -99.70
N THR A 102 107.09 63.24 -98.81
CA THR A 102 108.40 63.88 -99.08
C THR A 102 109.51 62.90 -99.45
N LYS A 103 109.36 61.60 -99.16
CA LYS A 103 110.30 60.54 -99.58
C LYS A 103 110.07 60.00 -100.99
N LYS A 104 108.97 60.33 -101.67
CA LYS A 104 108.65 59.82 -103.02
C LYS A 104 109.01 60.79 -104.14
N GLU A 105 109.33 62.04 -103.82
CA GLU A 105 109.55 63.11 -104.79
C GLU A 105 111.02 63.22 -105.25
N VAL A 106 111.97 62.65 -104.50
CA VAL A 106 113.40 62.70 -104.81
C VAL A 106 113.82 61.58 -105.78
N ASP A 107 113.36 60.35 -105.56
CA ASP A 107 113.71 59.19 -106.40
C ASP A 107 113.11 59.27 -107.83
N ALA A 108 112.08 60.10 -108.02
CA ALA A 108 111.43 60.31 -109.32
C ALA A 108 112.35 61.02 -110.35
N ARG A 109 113.27 61.89 -109.91
CA ARG A 109 114.09 62.71 -110.81
C ARG A 109 115.32 62.01 -111.41
N MET A 110 115.61 60.77 -111.01
CA MET A 110 116.80 60.04 -111.47
C MET A 110 116.58 59.22 -112.76
N ASN A 111 115.34 58.86 -113.10
CA ASN A 111 115.04 57.84 -114.12
C ASN A 111 114.55 58.35 -115.49
N GLU A 112 114.38 59.67 -115.67
CA GLU A 112 113.58 60.20 -116.80
C GLU A 112 114.41 60.97 -117.87
N TYR A 113 115.75 61.01 -117.77
CA TYR A 113 116.59 61.77 -118.71
C TYR A 113 117.82 61.04 -119.25
N LEU A 114 117.65 59.81 -119.76
CA LEU A 114 118.64 59.24 -120.69
C LEU A 114 118.05 58.19 -121.66
N LYS A 115 117.05 58.58 -122.47
CA LYS A 115 116.69 57.78 -123.66
C LYS A 115 116.05 58.54 -124.82
N GLU A 116 116.80 59.49 -125.40
CA GLU A 116 116.75 59.73 -126.85
C GLU A 116 118.15 59.57 -127.47
N GLU A 117 118.18 59.26 -128.76
CA GLU A 117 119.37 58.92 -129.58
C GLU A 117 119.60 60.02 -130.64
N LYS A 118 120.72 60.20 -131.38
CA LYS A 118 122.14 59.75 -131.40
C LYS A 118 122.86 60.56 -132.51
N MET A 119 124.21 60.46 -132.59
CA MET A 119 125.07 60.23 -133.79
C MET A 119 126.44 60.96 -133.72
N GLY A 120 127.48 60.46 -134.44
CA GLY A 120 128.89 60.92 -134.37
C GLY A 120 129.50 61.30 -135.74
N LYS A 121 130.84 61.46 -135.96
CA LYS A 121 132.08 61.15 -135.20
C LYS A 121 133.29 62.01 -135.73
N ALA A 122 134.38 62.25 -134.96
CA ALA A 122 135.82 62.04 -135.31
C ALA A 122 136.92 62.89 -134.55
N ALA A 123 138.04 62.23 -134.16
CA ALA A 123 139.46 62.71 -133.97
C ALA A 123 139.88 63.77 -132.89
N ALA A 124 141.21 63.90 -132.64
CA ALA A 124 141.89 64.66 -131.54
C ALA A 124 143.42 64.89 -131.81
N ILE A 125 144.20 65.67 -130.98
CA ILE A 125 145.66 65.52 -130.56
C ILE A 125 146.41 66.79 -130.01
N VAL A 126 147.33 66.62 -129.02
CA VAL A 126 148.51 67.45 -128.52
C VAL A 126 148.35 68.94 -128.13
N PHE A 127 148.94 69.58 -127.08
CA PHE A 127 149.83 69.26 -125.91
C PHE A 127 151.39 69.22 -126.01
N GLN A 128 152.11 70.33 -125.66
CA GLN A 128 153.52 70.34 -125.11
C GLN A 128 154.02 71.75 -124.68
N ALA A 129 154.36 71.98 -123.39
CA ALA A 129 155.08 73.19 -122.89
C ALA A 129 155.59 73.09 -121.42
N SER A 130 155.95 71.89 -120.93
CA SER A 130 156.03 71.58 -119.49
C SER A 130 157.42 71.10 -119.05
N TYR A 131 158.20 71.92 -118.32
CA TYR A 131 159.47 71.44 -117.74
C TYR A 131 159.99 72.20 -116.48
N GLU A 132 159.56 73.43 -116.19
CA GLU A 132 160.11 74.20 -115.06
C GLU A 132 159.38 73.91 -113.72
N ASP A 133 158.07 73.67 -113.74
CA ASP A 133 157.23 73.41 -112.54
C ASP A 133 157.59 72.15 -111.73
N VAL A 134 158.40 71.24 -112.31
CA VAL A 134 158.61 69.89 -111.77
C VAL A 134 159.43 69.90 -110.47
N LYS A 135 160.29 70.91 -110.27
CA LYS A 135 161.31 70.86 -109.21
C LYS A 135 160.78 71.24 -107.83
N ASP A 136 159.86 72.20 -107.75
CA ASP A 136 159.36 72.70 -106.47
C ASP A 136 158.36 71.72 -105.81
N LEU A 137 157.72 70.86 -106.62
CA LEU A 137 156.74 69.87 -106.17
C LEU A 137 157.37 68.67 -105.42
N GLU A 138 158.68 68.42 -105.54
CA GLU A 138 159.32 67.28 -104.88
C GLU A 138 159.54 67.49 -103.37
N GLU A 139 159.71 68.73 -102.90
CA GLU A 139 159.96 69.02 -101.48
C GLU A 139 158.68 68.94 -100.62
N GLU A 140 157.53 69.42 -101.11
CA GLU A 140 156.25 69.36 -100.37
C GLU A 140 155.80 67.91 -100.06
N VAL A 141 156.02 66.99 -101.00
CA VAL A 141 155.72 65.55 -100.85
C VAL A 141 156.51 64.93 -99.69
N GLY A 142 157.68 65.49 -99.35
CA GLY A 142 158.50 65.09 -98.20
C GLY A 142 157.94 65.54 -96.83
N HIS A 143 157.05 66.53 -96.80
CA HIS A 143 156.38 66.99 -95.57
C HIS A 143 155.16 66.11 -95.26
N LEU A 144 154.22 66.02 -96.22
CA LEU A 144 152.90 65.40 -96.04
C LEU A 144 152.96 63.93 -95.57
N LYS A 145 153.97 63.16 -96.01
CA LYS A 145 154.15 61.75 -95.62
C LYS A 145 154.44 61.53 -94.13
N ARG A 146 154.94 62.55 -93.40
CA ARG A 146 155.17 62.45 -91.94
C ARG A 146 153.87 62.60 -91.15
N GLU A 147 153.05 63.60 -91.46
CA GLU A 147 151.74 63.77 -90.82
C GLU A 147 150.79 62.57 -91.04
N GLU A 148 150.88 61.93 -92.22
CA GLU A 148 150.07 60.74 -92.54
C GLU A 148 150.41 59.54 -91.64
N HIS A 149 151.63 59.46 -91.08
CA HIS A 149 152.00 58.40 -90.14
C HIS A 149 151.42 58.64 -88.75
N GLU A 150 151.58 59.86 -88.22
CA GLU A 150 151.12 60.25 -86.88
C GLU A 150 149.60 60.13 -86.74
N ARG A 151 148.84 60.64 -87.71
CA ARG A 151 147.37 60.52 -87.73
C ARG A 151 146.89 59.07 -87.76
N ARG A 152 147.65 58.16 -88.40
CA ARG A 152 147.32 56.72 -88.49
C ARG A 152 147.54 55.96 -87.17
N MET A 153 148.47 56.41 -86.33
CA MET A 153 148.67 55.85 -85.00
C MET A 153 147.55 56.28 -84.04
N PHE A 154 147.17 57.55 -84.07
CA PHE A 154 146.09 58.09 -83.24
C PHE A 154 144.73 57.39 -83.48
N LEU A 155 144.43 57.04 -84.73
CA LEU A 155 143.22 56.29 -85.10
C LEU A 155 143.15 54.90 -84.44
N LYS A 156 144.26 54.14 -84.43
CA LYS A 156 144.31 52.81 -83.79
C LYS A 156 144.01 52.88 -82.28
N GLU A 157 144.49 53.92 -81.63
CA GLU A 157 144.28 54.10 -80.19
C GLU A 157 142.83 54.50 -79.87
N LEU A 158 142.20 55.30 -80.73
CA LEU A 158 140.77 55.61 -80.66
C LEU A 158 139.89 54.36 -80.80
N ASP A 159 140.16 53.50 -81.79
CA ASP A 159 139.41 52.26 -81.99
C ASP A 159 139.57 51.29 -80.80
N ALA A 160 140.78 51.19 -80.23
CA ALA A 160 141.03 50.39 -79.03
C ALA A 160 140.25 50.91 -77.81
N GLN A 161 140.10 52.23 -77.65
CA GLN A 161 139.26 52.82 -76.60
C GLN A 161 137.77 52.55 -76.85
N ARG A 162 137.30 52.74 -78.10
CA ARG A 162 135.91 52.49 -78.53
C ARG A 162 135.49 51.04 -78.27
N GLU A 163 136.35 50.07 -78.57
CA GLU A 163 136.02 48.66 -78.36
C GLU A 163 135.99 48.27 -76.87
N ARG A 164 136.89 48.84 -76.05
CA ARG A 164 136.83 48.69 -74.58
C ARG A 164 135.51 49.20 -74.00
N LEU A 165 135.05 50.38 -74.44
CA LEU A 165 133.78 50.97 -74.02
C LEU A 165 132.57 50.15 -74.49
N ALA A 166 132.60 49.62 -75.71
CA ALA A 166 131.53 48.74 -76.21
C ALA A 166 131.40 47.44 -75.37
N ARG A 167 132.54 46.83 -74.99
CA ARG A 167 132.57 45.62 -74.14
C ARG A 167 132.02 45.89 -72.73
N THR A 168 132.40 47.00 -72.08
CA THR A 168 131.89 47.33 -70.73
C THR A 168 130.41 47.72 -70.74
N ALA A 169 129.95 48.47 -71.76
CA ALA A 169 128.53 48.79 -71.94
C ALA A 169 127.68 47.51 -72.12
N ARG A 170 128.16 46.54 -72.90
CA ARG A 170 127.50 45.24 -73.08
C ARG A 170 127.37 44.48 -71.75
N GLN A 171 128.47 44.35 -70.99
CA GLN A 171 128.44 43.67 -69.68
C GLN A 171 127.48 44.35 -68.68
N LYS A 172 127.40 45.69 -68.68
CA LYS A 172 126.44 46.44 -67.85
C LYS A 172 124.99 46.16 -68.27
N LYS A 173 124.71 46.07 -69.58
CA LYS A 173 123.38 45.73 -70.12
C LYS A 173 122.98 44.28 -69.80
N GLU A 174 123.90 43.33 -69.90
CA GLU A 174 123.66 41.93 -69.54
C GLU A 174 123.32 41.79 -68.04
N LYS A 175 124.09 42.43 -67.15
CA LYS A 175 123.79 42.47 -65.70
C LYS A 175 122.47 43.18 -65.35
N ALA A 176 122.10 44.23 -66.09
CA ALA A 176 120.80 44.89 -65.91
C ALA A 176 119.63 43.96 -66.29
N ASN A 177 119.77 43.19 -67.38
CA ASN A 177 118.77 42.19 -67.78
C ASN A 177 118.64 41.04 -66.77
N GLU A 178 119.76 40.59 -66.18
CA GLU A 178 119.75 39.60 -65.09
C GLU A 178 119.03 40.12 -63.85
N ALA A 179 119.34 41.34 -63.41
CA ALA A 179 118.66 41.99 -62.29
C ALA A 179 117.15 42.16 -62.54
N PHE A 180 116.73 42.54 -63.75
CA PHE A 180 115.32 42.67 -64.10
C PHE A 180 114.58 41.31 -64.12
N ARG A 181 115.23 40.24 -64.59
CA ARG A 181 114.69 38.87 -64.50
C ARG A 181 114.52 38.41 -63.05
N LEU A 182 115.50 38.69 -62.19
CA LEU A 182 115.45 38.36 -60.77
C LEU A 182 114.35 39.15 -60.04
N LEU A 183 114.23 40.44 -60.31
CA LEU A 183 113.17 41.30 -59.77
C LEU A 183 111.79 40.75 -60.14
N LYS A 184 111.54 40.49 -61.44
CA LYS A 184 110.27 39.92 -61.90
C LYS A 184 109.95 38.59 -61.22
N SER A 185 110.94 37.69 -61.08
CA SER A 185 110.78 36.42 -60.36
C SER A 185 110.36 36.63 -58.90
N LYS A 186 110.91 37.65 -58.23
CA LYS A 186 110.52 38.03 -56.86
C LYS A 186 109.16 38.72 -56.78
N ASP A 187 108.75 39.48 -57.80
CA ASP A 187 107.40 40.04 -57.91
C ASP A 187 106.32 38.98 -58.20
N ASP A 188 106.67 37.91 -58.93
CA ASP A 188 105.84 36.73 -59.14
C ASP A 188 105.70 35.92 -57.81
N GLU A 189 106.81 35.70 -57.08
CA GLU A 189 106.81 35.03 -55.78
C GLU A 189 106.03 35.83 -54.70
N ALA A 190 106.23 37.15 -54.63
CA ALA A 190 105.53 38.02 -53.70
C ALA A 190 104.01 38.06 -53.96
N ARG A 191 103.58 38.03 -55.23
CA ARG A 191 102.16 37.86 -55.58
C ARG A 191 101.62 36.51 -55.12
N GLY A 192 102.34 35.41 -55.40
CA GLY A 192 101.95 34.07 -54.95
C GLY A 192 101.82 33.94 -53.43
N LEU A 193 102.69 34.60 -52.65
CA LEU A 193 102.58 34.67 -51.19
C LEU A 193 101.43 35.56 -50.71
N ASN A 194 101.19 36.70 -51.38
CA ASN A 194 100.08 37.59 -51.05
C ASN A 194 98.72 36.93 -51.32
N ASP A 195 98.58 36.18 -52.41
CA ASP A 195 97.33 35.49 -52.76
C ASP A 195 97.08 34.26 -51.85
N LYS A 196 98.13 33.54 -51.45
CA LYS A 196 98.03 32.57 -50.34
C LYS A 196 97.54 33.23 -49.05
N ARG A 197 98.08 34.40 -48.67
CA ARG A 197 97.64 35.17 -47.49
C ARG A 197 96.18 35.61 -47.58
N LYS A 198 95.70 36.03 -48.77
CA LYS A 198 94.27 36.34 -48.99
C LYS A 198 93.40 35.11 -48.75
N ASP A 199 93.77 33.96 -49.31
CA ASP A 199 92.97 32.73 -49.15
C ASP A 199 93.00 32.19 -47.70
N THR A 200 94.12 32.28 -46.98
CA THR A 200 94.14 31.95 -45.55
C THR A 200 93.26 32.91 -44.73
N ASN A 201 93.30 34.21 -45.02
CA ASN A 201 92.44 35.18 -44.33
C ASN A 201 90.95 34.96 -44.65
N ARG A 202 90.63 34.59 -45.90
CA ARG A 202 89.27 34.21 -46.31
C ARG A 202 88.78 32.98 -45.52
N ARG A 203 89.58 31.91 -45.47
CA ARG A 203 89.26 30.71 -44.67
C ARG A 203 89.10 31.01 -43.19
N ILE A 204 89.92 31.91 -42.63
CA ILE A 204 89.78 32.35 -41.22
C ILE A 204 88.44 33.08 -41.02
N GLY A 205 88.04 33.97 -41.94
CA GLY A 205 86.72 34.61 -41.91
C GLY A 205 85.57 33.61 -42.03
N GLU A 206 85.69 32.63 -42.92
CA GLU A 206 84.74 31.51 -43.07
C GLU A 206 84.62 30.72 -41.76
N PHE A 207 85.73 30.33 -41.12
CA PHE A 207 85.72 29.64 -39.83
C PHE A 207 85.15 30.48 -38.67
N ILE A 208 85.40 31.80 -38.63
CA ILE A 208 84.80 32.69 -37.63
C ILE A 208 83.28 32.71 -37.81
N SER A 209 82.79 32.92 -39.03
CA SER A 209 81.35 32.92 -39.32
C SER A 209 80.67 31.58 -38.99
N LEU A 210 81.35 30.45 -39.23
CA LEU A 210 80.87 29.12 -38.84
C LEU A 210 80.84 28.94 -37.32
N PHE A 211 81.85 29.45 -36.60
CA PHE A 211 81.88 29.42 -35.13
C PHE A 211 80.76 30.28 -34.52
N ASP A 212 80.51 31.47 -35.07
CA ASP A 212 79.38 32.33 -34.66
C ASP A 212 78.04 31.59 -34.85
N VAL A 213 77.81 30.98 -36.02
CA VAL A 213 76.61 30.17 -36.29
C VAL A 213 76.48 28.99 -35.31
N VAL A 214 77.56 28.27 -35.02
CA VAL A 214 77.53 27.13 -34.07
C VAL A 214 77.31 27.59 -32.64
N ARG A 215 77.89 28.72 -32.22
CA ARG A 215 77.63 29.34 -30.90
C ARG A 215 76.16 29.73 -30.78
N ASP A 216 75.59 30.33 -31.80
CA ASP A 216 74.22 30.86 -31.74
C ASP A 216 73.19 29.71 -31.84
N GLN A 217 73.50 28.65 -32.60
CA GLN A 217 72.76 27.37 -32.54
C GLN A 217 72.84 26.72 -31.15
N LYS A 218 74.03 26.63 -30.53
CA LYS A 218 74.19 26.14 -29.15
C LYS A 218 73.34 26.96 -28.18
N ASN A 219 73.40 28.29 -28.26
CA ASN A 219 72.61 29.18 -27.39
C ASN A 219 71.11 28.94 -27.57
N LYS A 220 70.63 28.77 -28.81
CA LYS A 220 69.23 28.40 -29.12
C LYS A 220 68.85 27.03 -28.56
N PHE A 221 69.72 26.03 -28.64
CA PHE A 221 69.46 24.72 -28.02
C PHE A 221 69.41 24.81 -26.49
N VAL A 222 70.29 25.59 -25.85
CA VAL A 222 70.23 25.84 -24.40
C VAL A 222 68.91 26.50 -24.00
N GLN A 223 68.46 27.53 -24.74
CA GLN A 223 67.15 28.17 -24.53
C GLN A 223 65.99 27.17 -24.64
N LEU A 224 65.95 26.36 -25.71
CA LEU A 224 64.93 25.33 -25.92
C LEU A 224 64.94 24.27 -24.81
N ILE A 225 66.11 23.88 -24.30
CA ILE A 225 66.25 22.95 -23.16
C ILE A 225 65.73 23.60 -21.87
N THR A 226 66.02 24.87 -21.60
CA THR A 226 65.49 25.57 -20.42
C THR A 226 63.97 25.75 -20.50
N GLU A 227 63.43 26.10 -21.67
CA GLU A 227 61.98 26.17 -21.89
C GLU A 227 61.30 24.81 -21.72
N ALA A 228 61.86 23.74 -22.29
CA ALA A 228 61.32 22.39 -22.16
C ALA A 228 61.36 21.89 -20.71
N SER A 229 62.42 22.19 -19.97
CA SER A 229 62.55 21.89 -18.54
C SER A 229 61.50 22.65 -17.70
N GLN A 230 61.31 23.95 -17.98
CA GLN A 230 60.29 24.78 -17.32
C GLN A 230 58.88 24.26 -17.63
N ARG A 231 58.52 24.06 -18.91
CA ARG A 231 57.23 23.48 -19.31
C ARG A 231 57.01 22.11 -18.64
N GLY A 232 58.04 21.29 -18.53
CA GLY A 232 58.00 20.02 -17.79
C GLY A 232 57.72 20.19 -16.30
N ALA A 233 58.27 21.22 -15.65
CA ALA A 233 57.98 21.55 -14.26
C ALA A 233 56.55 22.07 -14.06
N GLU A 234 56.08 22.96 -14.94
CA GLU A 234 54.71 23.47 -14.94
C GLU A 234 53.68 22.35 -15.12
N MET A 235 53.93 21.40 -16.05
CA MET A 235 53.06 20.25 -16.25
C MET A 235 53.08 19.28 -15.05
N ARG A 236 54.24 19.07 -14.40
CA ARG A 236 54.28 18.31 -13.13
C ARG A 236 53.49 18.99 -12.02
N ALA A 237 53.52 20.32 -11.93
CA ALA A 237 52.71 21.07 -10.97
C ALA A 237 51.20 20.92 -11.27
N LYS A 238 50.79 21.07 -12.54
CA LYS A 238 49.41 20.85 -12.99
C LYS A 238 48.92 19.42 -12.69
N LEU A 239 49.72 18.40 -12.97
CA LEU A 239 49.39 17.01 -12.63
C LEU A 239 49.21 16.79 -11.13
N LYS A 240 49.99 17.48 -10.28
CA LYS A 240 49.80 17.42 -8.81
C LYS A 240 48.51 18.11 -8.35
N ILE A 241 48.12 19.23 -8.98
CA ILE A 241 46.84 19.90 -8.71
C ILE A 241 45.68 18.98 -9.10
N LEU A 242 45.69 18.44 -10.34
CA LEU A 242 44.67 17.51 -10.82
C LEU A 242 44.59 16.23 -9.98
N ALA A 243 45.72 15.70 -9.48
CA ALA A 243 45.72 14.55 -8.58
C ALA A 243 45.06 14.85 -7.22
N ASN A 244 45.28 16.05 -6.66
CA ASN A 244 44.60 16.51 -5.45
C ASN A 244 43.09 16.73 -5.71
N GLU A 245 42.73 17.31 -6.85
CA GLU A 245 41.35 17.54 -7.27
C GLU A 245 40.58 16.22 -7.45
N ILE A 246 41.19 15.22 -8.10
CA ILE A 246 40.65 13.85 -8.19
C ILE A 246 40.48 13.21 -6.80
N ALA A 247 41.36 13.49 -5.83
CA ALA A 247 41.22 12.99 -4.47
C ALA A 247 40.05 13.67 -3.73
N ILE A 248 39.90 14.99 -3.85
CA ILE A 248 38.79 15.75 -3.27
C ILE A 248 37.45 15.29 -3.87
N LEU A 249 37.37 15.17 -5.20
CA LEU A 249 36.15 14.71 -5.88
C LEU A 249 35.77 13.28 -5.49
N ARG A 250 36.74 12.39 -5.23
CA ARG A 250 36.47 11.03 -4.73
C ARG A 250 35.89 11.03 -3.31
N GLU A 251 36.40 11.87 -2.43
CA GLU A 251 35.86 12.02 -1.06
C GLU A 251 34.45 12.66 -1.09
N GLU A 252 34.23 13.64 -1.97
CA GLU A 252 32.91 14.25 -2.18
C GLU A 252 31.91 13.24 -2.79
N THR A 253 32.35 12.36 -3.69
CA THR A 253 31.53 11.24 -4.19
C THR A 253 31.22 10.26 -3.07
N ALA A 254 32.22 9.79 -2.31
CA ALA A 254 32.02 8.81 -1.25
C ALA A 254 31.08 9.31 -0.12
N THR A 255 31.19 10.60 0.24
CA THR A 255 30.30 11.23 1.22
C THR A 255 28.88 11.41 0.68
N LYS A 256 28.70 11.76 -0.60
CA LYS A 256 27.37 11.79 -1.26
C LYS A 256 26.76 10.41 -1.42
N ASP A 257 27.54 9.38 -1.72
CA ASP A 257 27.09 7.99 -1.76
C ASP A 257 26.64 7.52 -0.38
N ALA A 258 27.38 7.85 0.68
CA ALA A 258 26.98 7.57 2.06
C ALA A 258 25.65 8.26 2.43
N GLN A 259 25.47 9.54 2.09
CA GLN A 259 24.22 10.29 2.31
C GLN A 259 23.05 9.74 1.47
N THR A 260 23.32 9.30 0.24
CA THR A 260 22.33 8.65 -0.65
C THR A 260 21.92 7.28 -0.09
N ASN A 261 22.85 6.56 0.54
CA ASN A 261 22.57 5.26 1.15
C ASN A 261 21.80 5.39 2.48
N THR A 262 22.15 6.34 3.35
CA THR A 262 21.39 6.57 4.60
C THR A 262 19.96 7.04 4.33
N SER A 263 19.77 7.94 3.35
CA SER A 263 18.43 8.36 2.92
C SER A 263 17.63 7.24 2.23
N ARG A 264 18.28 6.36 1.46
CA ARG A 264 17.65 5.12 0.95
C ARG A 264 17.18 4.19 2.06
N VAL A 265 18.01 3.95 3.08
CA VAL A 265 17.65 3.10 4.24
C VAL A 265 16.51 3.74 5.05
N ALA A 266 16.56 5.05 5.30
CA ALA A 266 15.48 5.77 5.96
C ALA A 266 14.15 5.68 5.18
N LEU A 267 14.18 5.85 3.85
CA LEU A 267 13.02 5.69 2.99
C LEU A 267 12.47 4.24 3.02
N HIS A 268 13.36 3.23 3.01
CA HIS A 268 12.94 1.84 3.10
C HIS A 268 12.24 1.53 4.44
N ASN A 269 12.81 2.01 5.55
CA ASN A 269 12.22 1.84 6.89
C ASN A 269 10.86 2.54 7.01
N ALA A 270 10.73 3.78 6.50
CA ALA A 270 9.45 4.48 6.45
C ALA A 270 8.42 3.76 5.55
N GLN A 271 8.86 3.09 4.48
CA GLN A 271 7.98 2.27 3.63
C GLN A 271 7.51 0.99 4.33
N THR A 272 8.37 0.30 5.08
CA THR A 272 7.99 -0.91 5.83
C THR A 272 7.07 -0.57 6.99
N GLU A 273 7.35 0.49 7.76
CA GLU A 273 6.49 1.02 8.81
C GLU A 273 5.10 1.43 8.27
N ARG A 274 5.05 2.21 7.19
CA ARG A 274 3.79 2.56 6.50
C ARG A 274 3.01 1.33 6.05
N ASN A 275 3.70 0.28 5.60
CA ASN A 275 3.04 -0.97 5.17
C ASN A 275 2.51 -1.78 6.38
N ALA A 276 3.23 -1.79 7.50
CA ALA A 276 2.76 -2.40 8.75
C ALA A 276 1.51 -1.67 9.29
N LEU A 277 1.54 -0.34 9.40
CA LEU A 277 0.39 0.47 9.81
C LEU A 277 -0.83 0.28 8.88
N ARG A 278 -0.62 0.12 7.57
CA ARG A 278 -1.70 -0.24 6.63
C ARG A 278 -2.28 -1.63 6.88
N ALA A 279 -1.45 -2.61 7.24
CA ALA A 279 -1.93 -3.95 7.60
C ALA A 279 -2.72 -3.92 8.93
N GLU A 280 -2.28 -3.13 9.91
CA GLU A 280 -3.00 -2.93 11.18
C GLU A 280 -4.34 -2.22 10.99
N ILE A 281 -4.38 -1.14 10.19
CA ILE A 281 -5.62 -0.44 9.82
C ILE A 281 -6.59 -1.38 9.11
N ASN A 282 -6.12 -2.20 8.16
CA ASN A 282 -6.95 -3.19 7.48
C ASN A 282 -7.48 -4.26 8.45
N LYS A 283 -6.64 -4.76 9.38
CA LYS A 283 -7.04 -5.72 10.42
C LYS A 283 -8.09 -5.11 11.36
N ALA A 284 -7.90 -3.87 11.80
CA ALA A 284 -8.86 -3.14 12.62
C ALA A 284 -10.19 -2.91 11.88
N ALA A 285 -10.14 -2.57 10.59
CA ALA A 285 -11.35 -2.39 9.76
C ALA A 285 -12.12 -3.70 9.55
N VAL A 286 -11.45 -4.86 9.44
CA VAL A 286 -12.11 -6.18 9.40
C VAL A 286 -12.77 -6.51 10.75
N ILE A 287 -12.07 -6.29 11.87
CA ILE A 287 -12.63 -6.50 13.22
C ILE A 287 -13.83 -5.56 13.46
N PHE A 288 -13.73 -4.30 13.06
CA PHE A 288 -14.82 -3.33 13.17
C PHE A 288 -16.06 -3.77 12.38
N ARG A 289 -15.89 -4.24 11.13
CA ARG A 289 -17.01 -4.77 10.32
C ARG A 289 -17.65 -6.00 10.96
N ALA A 290 -16.86 -6.93 11.49
CA ALA A 290 -17.38 -8.11 12.18
C ALA A 290 -18.16 -7.74 13.46
N LYS A 291 -17.71 -6.70 14.19
CA LYS A 291 -18.47 -6.17 15.34
C LYS A 291 -19.68 -5.33 14.93
N GLN A 292 -19.68 -4.68 13.77
CA GLN A 292 -20.89 -4.04 13.25
C GLN A 292 -21.95 -5.09 12.91
N THR A 293 -21.60 -6.18 12.20
CA THR A 293 -22.56 -7.26 11.90
C THR A 293 -23.09 -7.93 13.17
N GLU A 294 -22.24 -8.15 14.18
CA GLU A 294 -22.67 -8.68 15.49
C GLU A 294 -23.66 -7.74 16.22
N VAL A 295 -23.48 -6.41 16.09
CA VAL A 295 -24.44 -5.40 16.61
C VAL A 295 -25.73 -5.39 15.79
N ASP A 296 -25.65 -5.47 14.46
CA ASP A 296 -26.82 -5.48 13.58
C ASP A 296 -27.67 -6.76 13.80
N GLU A 297 -27.02 -7.90 14.05
CA GLU A 297 -27.65 -9.16 14.47
C GLU A 297 -28.32 -9.04 15.85
N GLN A 298 -27.64 -8.45 16.84
CA GLN A 298 -28.21 -8.22 18.18
C GLN A 298 -29.40 -7.24 18.16
N LEU A 299 -29.38 -6.22 17.30
CA LEU A 299 -30.52 -5.31 17.10
C LEU A 299 -31.73 -6.06 16.51
N SER A 300 -31.49 -6.92 15.53
CA SER A 300 -32.54 -7.78 14.95
C SER A 300 -33.13 -8.74 16.00
N GLU A 301 -32.30 -9.34 16.86
CA GLU A 301 -32.78 -10.17 17.97
C GLU A 301 -33.57 -9.36 19.01
N MET A 302 -33.12 -8.15 19.36
CA MET A 302 -33.84 -7.24 20.25
C MET A 302 -35.23 -6.88 19.70
N ASP A 303 -35.36 -6.60 18.41
CA ASP A 303 -36.67 -6.31 17.80
C ASP A 303 -37.60 -7.52 17.82
N VAL A 304 -37.11 -8.73 17.52
CA VAL A 304 -37.88 -9.98 17.64
C VAL A 304 -38.32 -10.26 19.08
N LEU A 305 -37.44 -10.03 20.06
CA LEU A 305 -37.75 -10.18 21.48
C LEU A 305 -38.76 -9.12 21.96
N ASN A 306 -38.64 -7.87 21.51
CA ASN A 306 -39.61 -6.81 21.78
C ASN A 306 -41.00 -7.17 21.22
N ASP A 307 -41.07 -7.71 20.00
CA ASP A 307 -42.36 -8.12 19.41
C ASP A 307 -42.98 -9.34 20.13
N ALA A 308 -42.15 -10.26 20.63
CA ALA A 308 -42.57 -11.35 21.50
C ALA A 308 -43.11 -10.85 22.86
N ILE A 309 -42.45 -9.88 23.49
CA ILE A 309 -42.91 -9.21 24.72
C ILE A 309 -44.25 -8.50 24.45
N ASN A 310 -44.32 -7.66 23.42
CA ASN A 310 -45.54 -6.96 23.01
C ASN A 310 -46.69 -7.95 22.75
N LYS A 311 -46.42 -9.14 22.19
CA LYS A 311 -47.42 -10.20 22.02
C LYS A 311 -47.85 -10.80 23.36
N ALA A 312 -46.91 -11.15 24.24
CA ALA A 312 -47.19 -11.72 25.56
C ALA A 312 -48.01 -10.76 26.44
N GLU A 313 -47.69 -9.46 26.45
CA GLU A 313 -48.47 -8.43 27.15
C GLU A 313 -49.90 -8.33 26.63
N ARG A 314 -50.09 -8.33 25.30
CA ARG A 314 -51.43 -8.35 24.67
C ARG A 314 -52.22 -9.60 25.05
N GLU A 315 -51.57 -10.75 25.21
CA GLU A 315 -52.21 -12.00 25.65
C GLU A 315 -52.49 -12.03 27.16
N MET A 316 -51.62 -11.44 27.99
CA MET A 316 -51.84 -11.20 29.42
C MET A 316 -53.06 -10.30 29.66
N LEU A 317 -53.12 -9.13 29.02
CA LEU A 317 -54.25 -8.19 29.14
C LEU A 317 -55.57 -8.79 28.67
N ARG A 318 -55.56 -9.57 27.57
CA ARG A 318 -56.73 -10.35 27.13
C ARG A 318 -57.17 -11.40 28.15
N THR A 319 -56.23 -12.00 28.88
CA THR A 319 -56.51 -13.00 29.91
C THR A 319 -57.07 -12.36 31.18
N GLN A 320 -56.50 -11.23 31.61
CA GLN A 320 -57.02 -10.41 32.70
C GLN A 320 -58.47 -9.97 32.43
N ALA A 321 -58.74 -9.38 31.26
CA ALA A 321 -60.10 -8.93 30.89
C ALA A 321 -61.11 -10.07 30.72
N ARG A 322 -60.66 -11.32 30.53
CA ARG A 322 -61.51 -12.53 30.59
C ARG A 322 -61.76 -12.97 32.03
N TYR A 323 -60.74 -12.91 32.88
CA TYR A 323 -60.85 -13.24 34.30
C TYR A 323 -61.77 -12.26 35.05
N GLU A 324 -61.63 -10.95 34.83
CA GLU A 324 -62.51 -9.91 35.38
C GLU A 324 -63.98 -10.19 35.03
N LYS A 325 -64.29 -10.41 33.75
CA LYS A 325 -65.66 -10.78 33.32
C LYS A 325 -66.18 -12.08 33.93
N SER A 326 -65.29 -13.04 34.21
CA SER A 326 -65.65 -14.29 34.89
C SER A 326 -65.94 -14.05 36.39
N VAL A 327 -65.18 -13.17 37.04
CA VAL A 327 -65.41 -12.73 38.41
C VAL A 327 -66.72 -11.93 38.50
N ASP A 328 -66.99 -11.02 37.58
CA ASP A 328 -68.26 -10.26 37.51
C ASP A 328 -69.46 -11.19 37.33
N ALA A 329 -69.38 -12.13 36.39
CA ALA A 329 -70.44 -13.13 36.17
C ALA A 329 -70.65 -14.02 37.40
N ARG A 330 -69.57 -14.45 38.07
CA ARG A 330 -69.64 -15.20 39.33
C ARG A 330 -70.28 -14.38 40.45
N ASN A 331 -69.91 -13.10 40.58
CA ASN A 331 -70.43 -12.21 41.62
C ASN A 331 -71.91 -11.90 41.39
N ALA A 332 -72.32 -11.63 40.15
CA ALA A 332 -73.73 -11.46 39.77
C ALA A 332 -74.55 -12.73 40.05
N ASN A 333 -74.05 -13.90 39.64
CA ASN A 333 -74.70 -15.18 39.95
C ASN A 333 -74.80 -15.42 41.47
N GLY A 334 -73.75 -15.11 42.22
CA GLY A 334 -73.75 -15.19 43.69
C GLY A 334 -74.80 -14.29 44.34
N ALA A 335 -74.91 -13.03 43.88
CA ALA A 335 -75.95 -12.12 44.34
C ALA A 335 -77.37 -12.63 44.00
N THR A 336 -77.58 -13.20 42.81
CA THR A 336 -78.87 -13.82 42.47
C THR A 336 -79.15 -15.08 43.27
N LEU A 337 -78.13 -15.85 43.67
CA LEU A 337 -78.30 -17.05 44.48
C LEU A 337 -78.71 -16.68 45.91
N ILE A 338 -78.05 -15.69 46.52
CA ILE A 338 -78.40 -15.16 47.84
C ILE A 338 -79.85 -14.65 47.82
N ALA A 339 -80.23 -13.83 46.83
CA ALA A 339 -81.60 -13.34 46.72
C ALA A 339 -82.66 -14.45 46.55
N ARG A 340 -82.31 -15.60 45.96
CA ARG A 340 -83.20 -16.78 45.88
C ARG A 340 -83.24 -17.58 47.19
N ASP A 341 -82.17 -17.58 47.97
CA ASP A 341 -82.13 -18.20 49.30
C ASP A 341 -82.91 -17.34 50.32
N ASP A 342 -82.83 -16.01 50.22
CA ASP A 342 -83.67 -15.05 50.96
C ASP A 342 -85.17 -15.26 50.64
N GLU A 343 -85.53 -15.37 49.35
CA GLU A 343 -86.89 -15.73 48.92
C GLU A 343 -87.34 -17.10 49.49
N LEU A 344 -86.45 -18.10 49.49
CA LEU A 344 -86.74 -19.45 50.00
C LEU A 344 -86.98 -19.43 51.51
N CYS A 345 -86.16 -18.71 52.27
CA CYS A 345 -86.33 -18.49 53.70
C CYS A 345 -87.67 -17.81 54.02
N ALA A 346 -87.99 -16.71 53.33
CA ALA A 346 -89.28 -16.03 53.49
C ALA A 346 -90.49 -16.93 53.13
N LEU A 347 -90.32 -17.84 52.16
CA LEU A 347 -91.34 -18.85 51.83
C LEU A 347 -91.46 -19.94 52.90
N TYR A 348 -90.37 -20.36 53.55
CA TYR A 348 -90.42 -21.31 54.67
C TYR A 348 -91.04 -20.70 55.94
N GLU A 349 -90.72 -19.44 56.27
CA GLU A 349 -91.37 -18.69 57.35
C GLU A 349 -92.87 -18.56 57.09
N LYS A 350 -93.24 -18.11 55.88
CA LYS A 350 -94.64 -17.99 55.46
C LYS A 350 -95.37 -19.33 55.50
N ARG A 351 -94.72 -20.43 55.07
CA ARG A 351 -95.28 -21.78 55.19
C ARG A 351 -95.52 -22.16 56.65
N THR A 352 -94.55 -21.88 57.54
CA THR A 352 -94.65 -22.20 58.97
C THR A 352 -95.85 -21.48 59.60
N VAL A 353 -95.97 -20.17 59.37
CA VAL A 353 -97.12 -19.37 59.82
C VAL A 353 -98.44 -19.89 59.21
N GLN A 354 -98.45 -20.29 57.94
CA GLN A 354 -99.65 -20.88 57.32
C GLN A 354 -100.01 -22.25 57.93
N GLU A 355 -99.04 -23.10 58.27
CA GLU A 355 -99.30 -24.35 58.98
C GLU A 355 -99.83 -24.12 60.40
N GLU A 356 -99.36 -23.10 61.12
CA GLU A 356 -99.90 -22.71 62.43
C GLU A 356 -101.34 -22.19 62.32
N VAL A 357 -101.63 -21.33 61.34
CA VAL A 357 -102.98 -20.84 61.05
C VAL A 357 -103.92 -21.99 60.64
N LEU A 358 -103.44 -22.98 59.88
CA LEU A 358 -104.20 -24.18 59.54
C LEU A 358 -104.47 -25.04 60.78
N LYS A 359 -103.47 -25.30 61.63
CA LYS A 359 -103.64 -26.03 62.90
C LYS A 359 -104.66 -25.32 63.81
N ALA A 360 -104.59 -23.99 63.94
CA ALA A 360 -105.56 -23.20 64.67
C ALA A 360 -106.98 -23.34 64.08
N GLY A 361 -107.11 -23.18 62.74
CA GLY A 361 -108.37 -23.35 62.02
C GLY A 361 -108.98 -24.74 62.18
N GLU A 362 -108.17 -25.80 62.12
CA GLU A 362 -108.61 -27.16 62.42
C GLU A 362 -109.13 -27.31 63.85
N THR A 363 -108.47 -26.71 64.85
CA THR A 363 -108.96 -26.78 66.24
C THR A 363 -110.26 -26.01 66.45
N GLU A 364 -110.47 -24.87 65.78
CA GLU A 364 -111.77 -24.18 65.78
C GLU A 364 -112.84 -25.01 65.06
N LEU A 365 -112.55 -25.58 63.88
CA LEU A 365 -113.49 -26.44 63.17
C LEU A 365 -113.92 -27.65 64.02
N ARG A 366 -112.98 -28.32 64.70
CA ARG A 366 -113.29 -29.42 65.62
C ARG A 366 -114.21 -28.99 66.76
N LYS A 367 -114.00 -27.79 67.35
CA LYS A 367 -114.94 -27.22 68.34
C LYS A 367 -116.33 -27.01 67.74
N ARG A 368 -116.45 -26.52 66.50
CA ARG A 368 -117.76 -26.34 65.84
C ARG A 368 -118.44 -27.67 65.51
N ASP A 369 -117.68 -28.69 65.11
CA ASP A 369 -118.22 -30.04 64.94
C ASP A 369 -118.73 -30.62 66.27
N ASP A 370 -118.04 -30.37 67.39
CA ASP A 370 -118.49 -30.78 68.72
C ASP A 370 -119.69 -29.96 69.22
N GLU A 371 -119.74 -28.64 68.99
CA GLU A 371 -120.93 -27.80 69.18
C GLU A 371 -122.13 -28.36 68.36
N ILE A 372 -121.92 -28.74 67.10
CA ILE A 372 -122.94 -29.33 66.24
C ILE A 372 -123.39 -30.72 66.75
N LYS A 373 -122.48 -31.55 67.26
CA LYS A 373 -122.84 -32.85 67.89
C LYS A 373 -123.70 -32.63 69.13
N ILE A 374 -123.34 -31.68 69.99
CA ILE A 374 -124.09 -31.32 71.20
C ILE A 374 -125.48 -30.79 70.81
N LEU A 375 -125.57 -29.86 69.86
CA LEU A 375 -126.84 -29.30 69.39
C LEU A 375 -127.73 -30.37 68.72
N ARG A 376 -127.16 -31.31 67.97
CA ARG A 376 -127.91 -32.46 67.42
C ARG A 376 -128.42 -33.40 68.51
N ALA A 377 -127.64 -33.66 69.56
CA ALA A 377 -128.07 -34.46 70.70
C ALA A 377 -129.18 -33.77 71.51
N GLN A 378 -129.08 -32.47 71.74
CA GLN A 378 -130.12 -31.65 72.37
C GLN A 378 -131.40 -31.61 71.52
N PHE A 379 -131.28 -31.44 70.20
CA PHE A 379 -132.42 -31.49 69.28
C PHE A 379 -133.13 -32.84 69.30
N ALA A 380 -132.38 -33.95 69.23
CA ALA A 380 -132.94 -35.29 69.33
C ALA A 380 -133.61 -35.55 70.69
N GLU A 381 -133.09 -34.99 71.79
CA GLU A 381 -133.74 -35.09 73.11
C GLU A 381 -135.03 -34.27 73.18
N LEU A 382 -135.06 -33.07 72.59
CA LEU A 382 -136.27 -32.26 72.48
C LEU A 382 -137.32 -32.92 71.58
N GLU A 383 -136.92 -33.63 70.52
CA GLU A 383 -137.83 -34.45 69.72
C GLU A 383 -138.36 -35.66 70.51
N ARG A 384 -137.51 -36.40 71.25
CA ARG A 384 -137.96 -37.48 72.14
C ARG A 384 -138.96 -36.98 73.19
N ALA A 385 -138.67 -35.85 73.84
CA ALA A 385 -139.55 -35.22 74.81
C ALA A 385 -140.90 -34.78 74.18
N ARG A 386 -140.87 -34.27 72.94
CA ARG A 386 -142.08 -33.94 72.16
C ARG A 386 -142.90 -35.18 71.80
N GLU A 387 -142.26 -36.30 71.47
CA GLU A 387 -142.93 -37.56 71.16
C GLU A 387 -143.55 -38.22 72.40
N LEU A 388 -142.83 -38.21 73.53
CA LEU A 388 -143.36 -38.62 74.83
C LEU A 388 -144.59 -37.79 75.20
N ALA A 389 -144.48 -36.45 75.20
CA ALA A 389 -145.63 -35.59 75.50
C ALA A 389 -146.81 -35.78 74.53
N ARG A 390 -146.57 -36.08 73.24
CA ARG A 390 -147.62 -36.44 72.28
C ARG A 390 -148.29 -37.77 72.60
N ARG A 391 -147.53 -38.76 73.08
CA ARG A 391 -148.06 -40.06 73.53
C ARG A 391 -148.88 -39.90 74.79
N ASP A 392 -148.39 -39.16 75.78
CA ASP A 392 -149.09 -38.92 77.05
C ASP A 392 -150.45 -38.25 76.80
N VAL A 393 -150.50 -37.26 75.90
CA VAL A 393 -151.74 -36.62 75.43
C VAL A 393 -152.71 -37.63 74.76
N ALA A 394 -152.21 -38.68 74.10
CA ALA A 394 -153.05 -39.71 73.47
C ALA A 394 -153.63 -40.74 74.47
N ASP A 395 -153.07 -40.84 75.68
CA ASP A 395 -153.60 -41.68 76.77
C ASP A 395 -154.51 -40.91 77.76
N VAL A 396 -154.61 -39.57 77.61
CA VAL A 396 -155.58 -38.73 78.36
C VAL A 396 -157.05 -39.15 78.15
N PRO A 397 -157.55 -39.49 76.94
CA PRO A 397 -158.94 -39.91 76.75
C PRO A 397 -159.26 -41.21 77.50
N LYS A 398 -158.36 -42.20 77.45
CA LYS A 398 -158.52 -43.49 78.14
C LYS A 398 -158.56 -43.30 79.66
N THR A 399 -157.66 -42.48 80.20
CA THR A 399 -157.65 -42.20 81.64
C THR A 399 -158.86 -41.36 82.08
N GLN A 400 -159.46 -40.54 81.20
CA GLN A 400 -160.77 -39.92 81.45
C GLN A 400 -161.92 -40.94 81.44
N GLU A 401 -161.93 -41.90 80.52
CA GLU A 401 -162.90 -43.00 80.49
C GLU A 401 -162.76 -43.93 81.71
N GLU A 402 -161.54 -44.26 82.13
CA GLU A 402 -161.26 -45.01 83.36
C GLU A 402 -161.72 -44.24 84.60
N VAL A 403 -161.48 -42.93 84.68
CA VAL A 403 -162.00 -42.09 85.79
C VAL A 403 -163.53 -42.01 85.78
N ALA A 404 -164.18 -41.97 84.61
CA ALA A 404 -165.64 -42.02 84.50
C ALA A 404 -166.19 -43.39 84.94
N SER A 405 -165.56 -44.48 84.48
CA SER A 405 -165.86 -45.86 84.86
C SER A 405 -165.71 -46.08 86.36
N LEU A 406 -164.58 -45.66 86.95
CA LEU A 406 -164.31 -45.75 88.39
C LEU A 406 -165.28 -44.88 89.20
N ARG A 407 -165.71 -43.72 88.71
CA ARG A 407 -166.77 -42.92 89.36
C ARG A 407 -168.13 -43.62 89.35
N ALA A 408 -168.51 -44.27 88.25
CA ALA A 408 -169.73 -45.07 88.16
C ALA A 408 -169.66 -46.31 89.07
N GLN A 409 -168.53 -47.02 89.08
CA GLN A 409 -168.28 -48.14 89.99
C GLN A 409 -168.28 -47.69 91.46
N LEU A 410 -167.73 -46.51 91.80
CA LEU A 410 -167.76 -45.95 93.14
C LEU A 410 -169.20 -45.61 93.58
N ALA A 411 -170.04 -45.11 92.68
CA ALA A 411 -171.46 -44.84 92.96
C ALA A 411 -172.22 -46.15 93.22
N ALA A 412 -172.03 -47.18 92.39
CA ALA A 412 -172.60 -48.50 92.60
C ALA A 412 -172.09 -49.14 93.91
N ALA A 413 -170.79 -49.06 94.18
CA ALA A 413 -170.16 -49.56 95.40
C ALA A 413 -170.72 -48.87 96.66
N ARG A 414 -170.98 -47.55 96.61
CA ARG A 414 -171.64 -46.79 97.67
C ARG A 414 -173.08 -47.27 97.92
N ALA A 415 -173.87 -47.44 96.87
CA ALA A 415 -175.22 -48.02 96.99
C ALA A 415 -175.20 -49.45 97.58
N THR A 416 -174.17 -50.26 97.28
CA THR A 416 -173.99 -51.56 97.94
C THR A 416 -173.46 -51.45 99.37
N THR A 417 -172.69 -50.41 99.72
CA THR A 417 -172.17 -50.25 101.10
C THR A 417 -173.19 -49.67 102.06
N GLU A 418 -174.17 -48.86 101.62
CA GLU A 418 -175.35 -48.56 102.45
C GLU A 418 -176.18 -49.83 102.72
N LYS A 419 -176.28 -50.71 101.70
CA LYS A 419 -177.02 -51.97 101.81
C LYS A 419 -176.31 -53.02 102.69
N LEU A 420 -174.97 -52.98 102.72
CA LEU A 420 -174.13 -53.83 103.56
C LEU A 420 -173.86 -53.24 104.95
N SER A 421 -173.87 -51.92 105.15
CA SER A 421 -173.73 -51.33 106.48
C SER A 421 -174.91 -51.69 107.38
N ALA A 422 -176.12 -51.78 106.80
CA ALA A 422 -177.30 -52.35 107.45
C ALA A 422 -177.19 -53.86 107.79
N GLN A 423 -176.09 -54.53 107.39
CA GLN A 423 -175.75 -55.92 107.74
C GLN A 423 -174.47 -56.01 108.59
N VAL A 424 -173.84 -54.89 108.94
CA VAL A 424 -172.58 -54.81 109.72
C VAL A 424 -172.83 -54.56 111.22
N GLU A 425 -174.08 -54.34 111.64
CA GLU A 425 -174.44 -54.17 113.05
C GLU A 425 -174.47 -55.48 113.88
N ASP A 426 -174.16 -56.65 113.29
CA ASP A 426 -174.00 -57.93 114.02
C ASP A 426 -172.53 -58.45 113.97
N PRO A 427 -171.75 -58.39 115.08
CA PRO A 427 -170.28 -58.47 115.02
C PRO A 427 -169.68 -59.84 115.41
N LYS A 428 -168.94 -60.53 114.51
CA LYS A 428 -168.26 -61.81 114.90
C LYS A 428 -167.07 -62.43 114.13
N ASN A 429 -166.19 -61.72 113.39
CA ASN A 429 -164.92 -62.38 112.94
C ASN A 429 -163.69 -61.50 112.63
N LEU A 430 -162.47 -62.02 112.86
CA LEU A 430 -161.15 -61.35 112.77
C LEU A 430 -159.95 -62.33 112.57
N ALA A 431 -159.21 -62.31 111.44
CA ALA A 431 -157.81 -62.85 111.29
C ALA A 431 -157.19 -62.72 109.85
N ARG A 432 -155.86 -62.43 109.70
CA ARG A 432 -154.88 -62.89 108.61
C ARG A 432 -153.49 -62.13 108.50
N TRP A 433 -152.31 -62.83 108.51
CA TRP A 433 -150.88 -62.38 108.26
C TRP A 433 -149.95 -63.54 107.69
N ARG A 434 -148.58 -63.63 107.50
CA ARG A 434 -147.30 -62.81 107.61
C ARG A 434 -146.06 -63.49 106.83
N PRO A 435 -144.96 -62.79 106.39
CA PRO A 435 -143.72 -63.36 105.69
C PRO A 435 -142.26 -63.03 106.26
N LEU A 436 -141.10 -63.45 105.61
CA LEU A 436 -139.60 -63.41 105.99
C LEU A 436 -138.59 -63.55 104.74
N ALA A 437 -137.19 -63.56 104.65
CA ALA A 437 -135.90 -63.12 105.35
C ALA A 437 -134.55 -63.38 104.49
N GLY A 438 -133.27 -63.01 104.88
CA GLY A 438 -131.95 -63.29 104.13
C GLY A 438 -130.52 -62.81 104.72
N LYS A 439 -129.30 -63.14 104.14
CA LYS A 439 -127.86 -62.78 104.62
C LYS A 439 -126.60 -62.98 103.65
N THR A 440 -125.32 -62.58 104.03
CA THR A 440 -123.98 -62.55 103.27
C THR A 440 -122.62 -62.64 104.12
N PRO A 441 -121.34 -62.65 103.55
CA PRO A 441 -120.00 -62.91 104.26
C PRO A 441 -118.89 -61.78 104.37
N ASP A 442 -117.59 -62.10 104.70
CA ASP A 442 -116.58 -61.31 105.51
C ASP A 442 -115.17 -60.95 104.87
N PRO A 443 -114.35 -59.96 105.37
CA PRO A 443 -113.20 -59.37 104.63
C PRO A 443 -111.73 -59.86 104.83
N LYS A 444 -111.36 -60.68 105.85
CA LYS A 444 -109.92 -60.83 106.24
C LYS A 444 -108.97 -61.37 105.17
N GLU A 445 -109.48 -62.10 104.18
CA GLU A 445 -108.70 -62.77 103.14
C GLU A 445 -108.04 -61.81 102.12
N LEU A 446 -108.46 -60.55 102.07
CA LEU A 446 -107.93 -59.54 101.14
C LEU A 446 -106.55 -59.00 101.53
N ALA A 447 -106.24 -58.87 102.83
CA ALA A 447 -105.04 -58.17 103.30
C ALA A 447 -103.73 -58.91 102.97
N ALA A 448 -103.67 -60.22 103.23
CA ALA A 448 -102.48 -61.04 103.02
C ALA A 448 -102.06 -61.17 101.53
N LYS A 449 -102.89 -60.69 100.60
CA LYS A 449 -102.65 -60.76 99.16
C LYS A 449 -101.98 -59.50 98.58
N LEU A 450 -101.91 -58.41 99.35
CA LEU A 450 -101.20 -57.17 98.99
C LEU A 450 -99.72 -57.28 99.31
N GLU A 451 -99.38 -57.61 100.56
CA GLU A 451 -98.02 -57.68 101.10
C GLU A 451 -97.08 -58.61 100.29
N GLN A 452 -97.65 -59.65 99.65
CA GLN A 452 -96.91 -60.59 98.81
C GLN A 452 -96.61 -60.07 97.38
N LEU A 453 -97.21 -58.96 96.96
CA LEU A 453 -96.96 -58.33 95.66
C LEU A 453 -95.87 -57.26 95.73
N ASP A 454 -95.86 -56.44 96.79
CA ASP A 454 -94.96 -55.29 96.92
C ASP A 454 -93.48 -55.73 96.97
N ALA A 455 -93.16 -56.76 97.77
CA ALA A 455 -91.80 -57.33 97.84
C ALA A 455 -91.29 -57.86 96.48
N ARG A 456 -92.18 -58.17 95.53
CA ARG A 456 -91.83 -58.63 94.19
C ARG A 456 -91.66 -57.49 93.17
N VAL A 457 -91.96 -56.25 93.57
CA VAL A 457 -91.66 -55.04 92.79
C VAL A 457 -90.24 -54.57 93.11
N GLU A 458 -89.85 -54.54 94.38
CA GLU A 458 -88.53 -54.04 94.83
C GLU A 458 -87.36 -54.79 94.17
N GLU A 459 -87.37 -56.14 94.21
CA GLU A 459 -86.36 -57.01 93.56
C GLU A 459 -86.18 -56.70 92.06
N LYS A 460 -87.25 -56.28 91.37
CA LYS A 460 -87.21 -55.92 89.95
C LYS A 460 -86.66 -54.52 89.69
N THR A 461 -86.81 -53.59 90.63
CA THR A 461 -86.26 -52.23 90.50
C THR A 461 -84.75 -52.17 90.75
N GLU A 462 -84.21 -53.01 91.63
CA GLU A 462 -82.75 -53.12 91.83
C GLU A 462 -82.07 -53.70 90.59
N ARG A 463 -82.63 -54.78 90.04
CA ARG A 463 -82.12 -55.43 88.81
C ARG A 463 -82.03 -54.49 87.61
N ALA A 464 -82.93 -53.53 87.49
CA ALA A 464 -82.90 -52.53 86.42
C ALA A 464 -81.71 -51.57 86.56
N ARG A 465 -81.42 -51.12 87.79
CA ARG A 465 -80.31 -50.20 88.08
C ARG A 465 -78.94 -50.82 87.83
N GLU A 466 -78.79 -52.12 88.08
CA GLU A 466 -77.56 -52.87 87.74
C GLU A 466 -77.29 -52.87 86.22
N LEU A 467 -78.34 -53.02 85.41
CA LEU A 467 -78.25 -53.03 83.94
C LEU A 467 -77.99 -51.65 83.34
N ASP A 468 -78.61 -50.59 83.86
CA ASP A 468 -78.35 -49.21 83.40
C ASP A 468 -76.89 -48.79 83.66
N LEU A 469 -76.30 -49.24 84.77
CA LEU A 469 -74.89 -48.97 85.11
C LEU A 469 -73.92 -49.67 84.15
N MET A 470 -74.18 -50.94 83.82
CA MET A 470 -73.37 -51.67 82.83
C MET A 470 -73.51 -51.09 81.41
N LEU A 471 -74.68 -50.56 81.03
CA LEU A 471 -74.85 -49.85 79.76
C LEU A 471 -73.98 -48.59 79.67
N GLN A 472 -73.92 -47.79 80.74
CA GLN A 472 -73.12 -46.56 80.77
C GLN A 472 -71.60 -46.84 80.63
N GLU A 473 -71.08 -47.93 81.21
CA GLU A 473 -69.68 -48.33 80.98
C GLU A 473 -69.43 -48.82 79.54
N ILE A 474 -70.38 -49.56 78.95
CA ILE A 474 -70.27 -50.05 77.57
C ILE A 474 -70.32 -48.89 76.56
N ASP A 475 -71.23 -47.94 76.73
CA ASP A 475 -71.34 -46.76 75.85
C ASP A 475 -70.08 -45.88 75.95
N ALA A 476 -69.54 -45.66 77.16
CA ALA A 476 -68.29 -44.92 77.35
C ALA A 476 -67.09 -45.59 76.65
N LEU A 477 -66.98 -46.93 76.71
CA LEU A 477 -65.95 -47.69 76.00
C LEU A 477 -66.16 -47.67 74.48
N ALA A 478 -67.41 -47.67 74.01
CA ALA A 478 -67.73 -47.58 72.59
C ALA A 478 -67.38 -46.20 72.00
N GLU A 479 -67.63 -45.12 72.75
CA GLU A 479 -67.25 -43.75 72.37
C GLU A 479 -65.72 -43.61 72.28
N GLN A 480 -64.97 -44.12 73.29
CA GLN A 480 -63.50 -44.10 73.27
C GLN A 480 -62.90 -44.88 72.08
N LEU A 481 -63.46 -46.05 71.73
CA LEU A 481 -63.02 -46.83 70.57
C LEU A 481 -63.35 -46.13 69.24
N LYS A 482 -64.44 -45.37 69.19
CA LYS A 482 -64.88 -44.59 68.04
C LYS A 482 -63.98 -43.37 67.80
N ASP A 483 -63.58 -42.66 68.86
CA ASP A 483 -62.63 -41.53 68.76
C ASP A 483 -61.24 -42.00 68.28
N VAL A 484 -60.70 -43.08 68.87
CA VAL A 484 -59.44 -43.69 68.40
C VAL A 484 -59.51 -44.13 66.93
N ALA A 485 -60.68 -44.56 66.46
CA ALA A 485 -60.91 -44.91 65.05
C ALA A 485 -61.08 -43.69 64.13
N VAL A 486 -61.35 -42.49 64.66
CA VAL A 486 -61.37 -41.21 63.92
C VAL A 486 -59.96 -40.63 63.82
N ASP A 487 -59.22 -40.54 64.92
CA ASP A 487 -57.82 -40.07 64.93
C ASP A 487 -56.93 -40.94 64.02
N GLY A 488 -57.12 -42.27 64.08
CA GLY A 488 -56.44 -43.22 63.18
C GLY A 488 -56.77 -43.02 61.70
N ARG A 489 -57.94 -42.45 61.36
CA ARG A 489 -58.34 -42.17 59.96
C ARG A 489 -57.65 -40.94 59.38
N GLU A 490 -57.48 -39.86 60.14
CA GLU A 490 -56.74 -38.71 59.63
C GLU A 490 -55.26 -39.05 59.39
N GLY A 491 -54.62 -39.71 60.37
CA GLY A 491 -53.23 -40.16 60.25
C GLY A 491 -53.00 -41.12 59.08
N THR A 492 -53.90 -42.06 58.83
CA THR A 492 -53.79 -42.99 57.69
C THR A 492 -54.13 -42.33 56.33
N LEU A 493 -55.05 -41.35 56.30
CA LEU A 493 -55.33 -40.56 55.09
C LEU A 493 -54.13 -39.68 54.69
N GLU A 494 -53.49 -39.03 55.66
CA GLU A 494 -52.23 -38.32 55.50
C GLU A 494 -51.12 -39.24 54.96
N LEU A 495 -50.94 -40.42 55.57
CA LEU A 495 -49.94 -41.38 55.15
C LEU A 495 -50.19 -41.85 53.71
N ALA A 496 -51.45 -42.12 53.35
CA ALA A 496 -51.84 -42.49 51.98
C ALA A 496 -51.53 -41.36 50.97
N ARG A 497 -51.87 -40.10 51.29
CA ARG A 497 -51.52 -38.93 50.47
C ARG A 497 -50.00 -38.80 50.27
N ARG A 498 -49.22 -38.95 51.35
CA ARG A 498 -47.74 -38.93 51.29
C ARG A 498 -47.19 -40.08 50.44
N VAL A 499 -47.71 -41.30 50.57
CA VAL A 499 -47.31 -42.46 49.74
C VAL A 499 -47.64 -42.26 48.25
N VAL A 500 -48.80 -41.67 47.92
CA VAL A 500 -49.14 -41.32 46.53
C VAL A 500 -48.19 -40.26 45.98
N ALA A 501 -47.87 -39.21 46.76
CA ALA A 501 -46.91 -38.18 46.36
C ALA A 501 -45.49 -38.74 46.16
N TYR A 502 -45.02 -39.64 47.04
CA TYR A 502 -43.73 -40.31 46.85
C TYR A 502 -43.71 -41.24 45.63
N ARG A 503 -44.80 -41.98 45.34
CA ARG A 503 -44.93 -42.78 44.11
C ARG A 503 -44.95 -41.91 42.84
N ALA A 504 -45.52 -40.71 42.89
CA ALA A 504 -45.47 -39.76 41.78
C ALA A 504 -44.03 -39.25 41.56
N ARG A 505 -43.34 -38.81 42.62
CA ARG A 505 -41.93 -38.38 42.57
C ARG A 505 -41.00 -39.50 42.09
N ALA A 506 -41.18 -40.73 42.57
CA ALA A 506 -40.41 -41.89 42.12
C ALA A 506 -40.53 -42.08 40.60
N ARG A 507 -41.77 -42.12 40.06
CA ARG A 507 -42.01 -42.23 38.61
C ARG A 507 -41.44 -41.09 37.78
N GLU A 508 -41.30 -39.89 38.36
CA GLU A 508 -40.68 -38.75 37.70
C GLU A 508 -39.14 -38.87 37.70
N VAL A 509 -38.56 -39.37 38.78
CA VAL A 509 -37.13 -39.74 38.85
C VAL A 509 -36.82 -40.91 37.92
N ASP A 510 -37.67 -41.94 37.86
CA ASP A 510 -37.53 -43.07 36.93
C ASP A 510 -37.54 -42.59 35.47
N LYS A 511 -38.43 -41.65 35.12
CA LYS A 511 -38.45 -41.02 33.78
C LYS A 511 -37.18 -40.23 33.49
N LYS A 512 -36.68 -39.45 34.46
CA LYS A 512 -35.43 -38.70 34.33
C LYS A 512 -34.22 -39.63 34.22
N LEU A 513 -34.24 -40.75 34.93
CA LEU A 513 -33.23 -41.81 34.84
C LEU A 513 -33.29 -42.53 33.49
N MET A 514 -34.48 -42.83 32.95
CA MET A 514 -34.64 -43.38 31.60
C MET A 514 -34.18 -42.40 30.51
N ALA A 515 -34.38 -41.09 30.70
CA ALA A 515 -33.83 -40.09 29.80
C ALA A 515 -32.29 -40.10 29.85
N THR A 516 -31.68 -39.97 31.03
CA THR A 516 -30.21 -39.92 31.15
C THR A 516 -29.52 -41.25 30.82
N THR A 517 -30.15 -42.41 31.03
CA THR A 517 -29.61 -43.68 30.51
C THR A 517 -29.78 -43.82 29.01
N SER A 518 -30.83 -43.26 28.40
CA SER A 518 -30.94 -43.19 26.94
C SER A 518 -29.88 -42.26 26.32
N GLU A 519 -29.65 -41.08 26.91
CA GLU A 519 -28.57 -40.16 26.55
C GLU A 519 -27.20 -40.85 26.69
N LEU A 520 -26.93 -41.49 27.84
CA LEU A 520 -25.71 -42.25 28.07
C LEU A 520 -25.53 -43.38 27.04
N SER A 521 -26.59 -44.09 26.66
CA SER A 521 -26.53 -45.12 25.63
C SER A 521 -26.24 -44.56 24.24
N MET A 522 -26.71 -43.34 23.93
CA MET A 522 -26.33 -42.64 22.69
C MET A 522 -24.87 -42.17 22.72
N TYR A 523 -24.37 -41.66 23.86
CA TYR A 523 -22.95 -41.32 24.00
C TYR A 523 -22.05 -42.55 23.92
N GLN A 524 -22.43 -43.68 24.52
CA GLN A 524 -21.72 -44.95 24.39
C GLN A 524 -21.73 -45.48 22.95
N ALA A 525 -22.86 -45.37 22.23
CA ALA A 525 -22.94 -45.75 20.83
C ALA A 525 -22.10 -44.82 19.91
N ALA A 526 -21.98 -43.54 20.26
CA ALA A 526 -21.10 -42.60 19.56
C ALA A 526 -19.62 -42.87 19.88
N GLU A 527 -19.28 -43.16 21.13
CA GLU A 527 -17.93 -43.57 21.56
C GLU A 527 -17.48 -44.85 20.87
N MET A 528 -18.36 -45.87 20.78
CA MET A 528 -18.07 -47.12 20.06
C MET A 528 -17.86 -46.88 18.55
N LYS A 529 -18.61 -45.97 17.93
CA LYS A 529 -18.38 -45.59 16.52
C LYS A 529 -17.05 -44.88 16.33
N LEU A 530 -16.76 -43.86 17.14
CA LEU A 530 -15.50 -43.12 17.08
C LEU A 530 -14.30 -43.99 17.43
N ALA A 531 -14.47 -45.02 18.27
CA ALA A 531 -13.45 -46.02 18.55
C ALA A 531 -13.18 -46.93 17.35
N ALA A 532 -14.23 -47.38 16.64
CA ALA A 532 -14.12 -48.15 15.41
C ALA A 532 -13.52 -47.31 14.27
N GLU A 533 -14.04 -46.11 14.00
CA GLU A 533 -13.50 -45.18 13.00
C GLU A 533 -12.01 -44.86 13.25
N ARG A 534 -11.59 -44.78 14.53
CA ARG A 534 -10.17 -44.64 14.90
C ARG A 534 -9.38 -45.93 14.66
N GLU A 535 -9.96 -47.10 14.92
CA GLU A 535 -9.33 -48.40 14.69
C GLU A 535 -9.12 -48.63 13.18
N ASP A 536 -10.16 -48.47 12.37
CA ASP A 536 -10.15 -48.46 10.91
C ASP A 536 -9.06 -47.52 10.37
N LEU A 537 -9.04 -46.24 10.80
CA LEU A 537 -8.01 -45.27 10.40
C LEU A 537 -6.59 -45.64 10.87
N THR A 538 -6.44 -46.36 11.99
CA THR A 538 -5.12 -46.88 12.39
C THR A 538 -4.69 -48.08 11.56
N GLU A 539 -5.61 -48.93 11.12
CA GLU A 539 -5.30 -50.01 10.17
C GLU A 539 -4.94 -49.43 8.79
N GLU A 540 -5.69 -48.45 8.27
CA GLU A 540 -5.33 -47.71 7.04
C GLU A 540 -3.93 -47.08 7.14
N ILE A 541 -3.59 -46.45 8.26
CA ILE A 541 -2.25 -45.85 8.47
C ILE A 541 -1.16 -46.91 8.60
N LEU A 542 -1.44 -48.08 9.19
CA LEU A 542 -0.49 -49.18 9.27
C LEU A 542 -0.25 -49.80 7.88
N GLU A 543 -1.32 -50.13 7.15
CA GLU A 543 -1.23 -50.61 5.76
C GLU A 543 -0.48 -49.61 4.87
N ALA A 544 -0.83 -48.32 4.94
CA ALA A 544 -0.17 -47.28 4.15
C ALA A 544 1.32 -47.16 4.47
N ARG A 545 1.70 -47.42 5.72
CA ARG A 545 3.09 -47.45 6.17
C ARG A 545 3.83 -48.72 5.75
N GLU A 546 3.17 -49.87 5.70
CA GLU A 546 3.73 -51.10 5.16
C GLU A 546 3.91 -51.04 3.64
N ARG A 547 2.91 -50.55 2.91
CA ARG A 547 2.99 -50.24 1.46
C ARG A 547 4.16 -49.30 1.17
N LEU A 548 4.31 -48.22 1.94
CA LEU A 548 5.44 -47.29 1.84
C LEU A 548 6.80 -47.95 2.16
N ASN A 549 6.89 -48.81 3.17
CA ASN A 549 8.10 -49.57 3.49
C ASN A 549 8.49 -50.55 2.37
N LEU A 550 7.52 -51.06 1.61
CA LEU A 550 7.71 -51.89 0.43
C LEU A 550 8.01 -51.08 -0.85
N GLY A 551 8.07 -49.74 -0.76
CA GLY A 551 8.32 -48.84 -1.90
C GLY A 551 7.11 -48.60 -2.81
N LEU A 552 5.91 -48.98 -2.38
CA LEU A 552 4.65 -48.75 -3.08
C LEU A 552 3.97 -47.45 -2.60
N PRO A 553 3.04 -46.86 -3.38
CA PRO A 553 2.26 -45.71 -2.93
C PRO A 553 1.48 -46.02 -1.63
N PRO A 554 1.41 -45.09 -0.65
CA PRO A 554 0.77 -45.36 0.63
C PRO A 554 -0.73 -45.66 0.53
N THR A 555 -1.46 -45.01 -0.38
CA THR A 555 -2.91 -45.19 -0.57
C THR A 555 -3.25 -45.28 -2.05
N GLU A 556 -4.41 -45.85 -2.40
CA GLU A 556 -4.86 -45.92 -3.80
C GLU A 556 -5.01 -44.55 -4.44
N ASP A 557 -5.42 -43.51 -3.70
CA ASP A 557 -5.50 -42.16 -4.25
C ASP A 557 -4.11 -41.54 -4.47
N ALA A 558 -3.13 -41.85 -3.62
CA ALA A 558 -1.73 -41.49 -3.88
C ALA A 558 -1.16 -42.23 -5.10
N GLU A 559 -1.55 -43.49 -5.34
CA GLU A 559 -1.24 -44.22 -6.58
C GLU A 559 -1.90 -43.55 -7.80
N ARG A 560 -3.20 -43.23 -7.72
CA ARG A 560 -3.94 -42.53 -8.79
C ARG A 560 -3.40 -41.12 -9.06
N GLU A 561 -2.84 -40.44 -8.07
CA GLU A 561 -2.11 -39.17 -8.26
C GLU A 561 -0.71 -39.37 -8.84
N TRP A 562 0.05 -40.37 -8.37
CA TRP A 562 1.33 -40.73 -8.98
C TRP A 562 1.16 -41.10 -10.45
N SER A 563 0.21 -41.98 -10.80
CA SER A 563 -0.11 -42.32 -12.18
C SER A 563 -0.65 -41.13 -13.00
N ARG A 564 -1.16 -40.07 -12.37
CA ARG A 564 -1.51 -38.80 -13.08
C ARG A 564 -0.28 -37.94 -13.32
N MET A 565 0.62 -37.82 -12.34
CA MET A 565 1.90 -37.12 -12.50
C MET A 565 2.85 -37.83 -13.47
N GLU A 566 2.91 -39.16 -13.47
CA GLU A 566 3.75 -39.95 -14.37
C GLU A 566 3.30 -39.79 -15.83
N ARG A 567 2.00 -39.97 -16.12
CA ARG A 567 1.43 -39.65 -17.44
C ARG A 567 1.66 -38.21 -17.87
N SER A 568 1.60 -37.26 -16.93
CA SER A 568 1.90 -35.84 -17.21
C SER A 568 3.38 -35.62 -17.53
N ARG A 569 4.29 -36.34 -16.86
CA ARG A 569 5.74 -36.34 -17.14
C ARG A 569 6.03 -36.97 -18.49
N GLU A 570 5.39 -38.09 -18.81
CA GLU A 570 5.50 -38.81 -20.10
C GLU A 570 5.08 -37.91 -21.26
N MET A 571 3.89 -37.30 -21.18
CA MET A 571 3.42 -36.31 -22.16
C MET A 571 4.41 -35.13 -22.34
N LEU A 572 5.01 -34.65 -21.25
CA LEU A 572 5.96 -33.54 -21.28
C LEU A 572 7.36 -33.96 -21.78
N THR A 573 7.72 -35.25 -21.66
CA THR A 573 8.87 -35.82 -22.37
C THR A 573 8.60 -36.10 -23.84
N GLU A 574 7.41 -36.57 -24.22
CA GLU A 574 7.00 -36.71 -25.63
C GLU A 574 6.97 -35.36 -26.34
N GLN A 575 6.48 -34.31 -25.67
CA GLN A 575 6.56 -32.94 -26.18
C GLN A 575 8.01 -32.53 -26.40
N LYS A 576 8.91 -32.75 -25.42
CA LYS A 576 10.33 -32.39 -25.57
C LYS A 576 11.09 -33.24 -26.60
N THR A 577 10.69 -34.48 -26.85
CA THR A 577 11.23 -35.25 -27.98
C THR A 577 10.68 -34.74 -29.30
N ARG A 578 9.38 -34.41 -29.40
CA ARG A 578 8.82 -33.80 -30.62
C ARG A 578 9.41 -32.43 -30.92
N GLU A 579 9.50 -31.53 -29.94
CA GLU A 579 10.19 -30.22 -30.06
C GLU A 579 11.63 -30.39 -30.54
N ARG A 580 12.33 -31.43 -30.07
CA ARG A 580 13.70 -31.74 -30.48
C ARG A 580 13.79 -32.37 -31.87
N ASP A 581 12.89 -33.28 -32.21
CA ASP A 581 12.83 -33.92 -33.52
C ASP A 581 12.41 -32.89 -34.59
N GLU A 582 11.48 -31.99 -34.25
CA GLU A 582 11.12 -30.79 -35.02
C GLU A 582 12.31 -29.82 -35.16
N GLU A 583 13.11 -29.58 -34.11
CA GLU A 583 14.38 -28.85 -34.23
C GLU A 583 15.39 -29.56 -35.16
N GLU A 584 15.52 -30.89 -35.08
CA GLU A 584 16.45 -31.66 -35.93
C GLU A 584 15.96 -31.76 -37.39
N GLU A 585 14.65 -31.74 -37.66
CA GLU A 585 14.07 -31.55 -39.01
C GLU A 585 14.22 -30.10 -39.51
N PHE A 586 13.96 -29.10 -38.67
CA PHE A 586 14.12 -27.68 -39.02
C PHE A 586 15.57 -27.33 -39.37
N ARG A 587 16.54 -27.95 -38.69
CA ARG A 587 17.97 -27.88 -39.05
C ARG A 587 18.31 -28.61 -40.36
N ARG A 588 17.51 -29.56 -40.82
CA ARG A 588 17.69 -30.27 -42.11
C ARG A 588 17.06 -29.51 -43.29
N PHE A 589 16.00 -28.73 -43.08
CA PHE A 589 15.29 -28.01 -44.15
C PHE A 589 15.05 -26.52 -43.84
N PRO A 590 16.08 -25.66 -43.92
CA PRO A 590 16.00 -24.22 -43.60
C PRO A 590 15.32 -23.35 -44.68
N ASN A 591 14.42 -23.92 -45.49
CA ASN A 591 13.62 -23.21 -46.49
C ASN A 591 12.17 -23.71 -46.42
N GLY A 592 11.30 -22.94 -45.78
CA GLY A 592 9.91 -23.33 -45.54
C GLY A 592 9.06 -23.33 -46.82
N THR A 593 8.13 -24.28 -46.90
CA THR A 593 6.96 -24.22 -47.80
C THR A 593 5.70 -24.20 -46.93
N TRP A 594 4.71 -23.38 -47.30
CA TRP A 594 3.56 -23.10 -46.43
C TRP A 594 2.58 -24.28 -46.31
N ALA A 595 1.85 -24.30 -45.20
CA ALA A 595 0.87 -25.33 -44.88
C ALA A 595 -0.25 -25.45 -45.93
N GLN A 596 -0.63 -26.69 -46.24
CA GLN A 596 -1.93 -27.00 -46.82
C GLN A 596 -2.82 -27.61 -45.74
N SER A 597 -3.74 -26.81 -45.20
CA SER A 597 -4.82 -27.31 -44.36
C SER A 597 -5.89 -27.94 -45.26
N THR A 598 -6.15 -29.24 -45.07
CA THR A 598 -7.21 -29.97 -45.77
C THR A 598 -8.01 -30.85 -44.79
N CYS A 599 -8.54 -30.22 -43.73
CA CYS A 599 -9.60 -30.83 -42.93
C CYS A 599 -10.95 -30.68 -43.64
N GLU A 600 -11.72 -31.77 -43.72
CA GLU A 600 -13.18 -31.89 -43.48
C GLU A 600 -13.81 -33.04 -44.34
N PRO A 601 -14.89 -33.69 -43.87
CA PRO A 601 -15.13 -34.21 -42.51
C PRO A 601 -15.73 -35.64 -42.60
N ARG A 602 -16.62 -36.03 -41.65
CA ARG A 602 -17.55 -37.20 -41.60
C ARG A 602 -17.03 -38.46 -40.87
N PRO A 603 -17.93 -39.37 -40.40
CA PRO A 603 -19.17 -39.08 -39.65
C PRO A 603 -19.44 -40.08 -38.50
N ASN A 604 -20.49 -39.82 -37.70
CA ASN A 604 -21.17 -40.76 -36.80
C ASN A 604 -20.37 -41.35 -35.62
N ALA A 605 -20.22 -40.56 -34.55
CA ALA A 605 -20.47 -40.99 -33.17
C ALA A 605 -20.92 -39.77 -32.35
#